data_AF-A0A7K9E766-F1
#
_entry.id   AF-A0A7K9E766-F1
#
_cell.length_a   1.000
_cell.length_b   1.000
_cell.length_c   1.000
_cell.angle_alpha   90.00
_cell.angle_beta   90.00
_cell.angle_gamma   90.00
#
_symmetry.space_group_name_H-M   'P 1'
#
loop_
_entity.id
_entity.type
_entity.pdbx_description
1 polymer ?
#
loop_
_entity_poly.entity_id
_entity_poly.type
_entity_poly.pdbx_seq_one_letter_code
_entity_poly.pdbx_strand_id
1 'polypeptide(L)'
;AQAAAQERRLEQQDERLHGLEMERRRLHNLIQELKGNIRVFCRVRPVLPEEEERQKGLEHLHFPPQDNKSLVLSRPDESHVGRERRGDVRYDFSFDRVFPPGASQQEIFEEIALLVQV
;
A
#
# COMPACT_ATOMS: atom_id res chain seq x y z
N ALA A 1 54.80 4.05 8.21
CA ALA A 1 54.23 3.04 9.15
C ALA A 1 52.78 3.33 9.49
N GLN A 2 52.44 4.51 10.03
CA GLN A 2 51.06 4.88 10.38
C GLN A 2 50.11 4.99 9.17
N ALA A 3 50.55 5.59 8.05
CA ALA A 3 49.73 5.71 6.83
C ALA A 3 49.31 4.33 6.27
N ALA A 4 50.26 3.40 6.12
CA ALA A 4 49.97 2.05 5.66
C ALA A 4 49.05 1.25 6.62
N ALA A 5 49.10 1.54 7.94
CA ALA A 5 48.19 0.93 8.90
C ALA A 5 46.77 1.52 8.81
N GLN A 6 46.65 2.81 8.47
CA GLN A 6 45.36 3.46 8.21
C GLN A 6 44.74 2.98 6.89
N GLU A 7 45.52 2.85 5.82
CA GLU A 7 45.05 2.32 4.52
C GLU A 7 44.45 0.92 4.68
N ARG A 8 45.17 -0.01 5.34
CA ARG A 8 44.65 -1.36 5.62
C ARG A 8 43.37 -1.35 6.45
N ARG A 9 43.23 -0.40 7.37
CA ARG A 9 42.01 -0.27 8.20
C ARG A 9 40.84 0.24 7.37
N LEU A 10 41.09 1.17 6.44
CA LEU A 10 40.08 1.66 5.51
C LEU A 10 39.61 0.55 4.57
N GLU A 11 40.54 -0.23 4.01
CA GLU A 11 40.22 -1.39 3.17
C GLU A 11 39.36 -2.42 3.91
N GLN A 12 39.74 -2.79 5.14
CA GLN A 12 38.95 -3.72 5.97
C GLN A 12 37.56 -3.17 6.31
N GLN A 13 37.43 -1.86 6.52
CA GLN A 13 36.14 -1.21 6.76
C GLN A 13 35.29 -1.19 5.49
N ASP A 14 35.88 -0.94 4.33
CA ASP A 14 35.20 -0.93 3.05
C ASP A 14 34.68 -2.32 2.68
N GLU A 15 35.52 -3.36 2.81
CA GLU A 15 35.10 -4.76 2.62
C GLU A 15 33.96 -5.14 3.56
N ARG A 16 34.03 -4.71 4.83
CA ARG A 16 32.96 -4.95 5.81
C ARG A 16 31.68 -4.23 5.42
N LEU A 17 31.75 -2.97 4.99
CA LEU A 17 30.58 -2.20 4.55
C LEU A 17 29.95 -2.83 3.31
N HIS A 18 30.78 -3.27 2.35
CA HIS A 18 30.34 -3.96 1.16
C HIS A 18 29.59 -5.26 1.50
N GLY A 19 30.15 -6.08 2.39
CA GLY A 19 29.50 -7.32 2.84
C GLY A 19 28.15 -7.07 3.53
N LEU A 20 28.07 -6.05 4.38
CA LEU A 20 26.81 -5.66 5.04
C LEU A 20 25.76 -5.14 4.05
N GLU A 21 26.17 -4.37 3.05
CA GLU A 21 25.27 -3.87 2.00
C GLU A 21 24.73 -5.01 1.13
N MET A 22 25.57 -5.99 0.80
CA MET A 22 25.14 -7.18 0.06
C MET A 22 24.10 -8.01 0.85
N GLU A 23 24.32 -8.20 2.15
CA GLU A 23 23.33 -8.91 2.98
C GLU A 23 22.04 -8.10 3.14
N ARG A 24 22.12 -6.76 3.28
CA ARG A 24 20.95 -5.87 3.27
C ARG A 24 20.12 -6.07 2.01
N ARG A 25 20.75 -6.06 0.83
CA ARG A 25 20.08 -6.27 -0.47
C ARG A 25 19.43 -7.65 -0.56
N ARG A 26 20.14 -8.69 -0.12
CA ARG A 26 19.63 -10.07 -0.13
C ARG A 26 18.39 -10.22 0.74
N LEU A 27 18.45 -9.76 1.98
CA LEU A 27 17.33 -9.81 2.92
C LEU A 27 16.16 -8.96 2.45
N HIS A 28 16.45 -7.78 1.90
CA HIS A 28 15.42 -6.92 1.31
C HIS A 28 14.67 -7.64 0.18
N ASN A 29 15.38 -8.26 -0.76
CA ASN A 29 14.77 -8.96 -1.87
C ASN A 29 13.91 -10.14 -1.39
N LEU A 30 14.41 -10.91 -0.40
CA LEU A 30 13.63 -11.98 0.21
C LEU A 30 12.32 -11.46 0.83
N ILE A 31 12.36 -10.33 1.54
CA ILE A 31 11.16 -9.71 2.10
C ILE A 31 10.18 -9.30 1.00
N GLN A 32 10.67 -8.75 -0.12
CA GLN A 32 9.81 -8.37 -1.25
C GLN A 32 9.17 -9.59 -1.91
N GLU A 33 9.94 -10.65 -2.15
CA GLU A 33 9.43 -11.89 -2.73
C GLU A 33 8.35 -12.52 -1.84
N LEU A 34 8.57 -12.54 -0.52
CA LEU A 34 7.60 -13.05 0.45
C LEU A 34 6.32 -12.21 0.52
N LYS A 35 6.43 -10.88 0.35
CA LYS A 35 5.28 -9.99 0.23
C LYS A 35 4.53 -10.16 -1.10
N GLY A 36 5.20 -10.70 -2.11
CA GLY A 36 4.67 -10.88 -3.45
C GLY A 36 5.26 -9.87 -4.44
N ASN A 37 5.69 -10.37 -5.59
CA ASN A 37 6.30 -9.57 -6.65
C ASN A 37 5.31 -8.61 -7.34
N ILE A 38 4.01 -8.94 -7.32
CA ILE A 38 2.94 -8.09 -7.82
C ILE A 38 2.06 -7.73 -6.64
N ARG A 39 1.87 -6.42 -6.43
CA ARG A 39 1.05 -5.88 -5.34
C ARG A 39 -0.01 -4.95 -5.91
N VAL A 40 -1.25 -5.08 -5.44
CA VAL A 40 -2.38 -4.24 -5.82
C VAL A 40 -2.84 -3.45 -4.60
N PHE A 41 -2.72 -2.14 -4.70
CA PHE A 41 -3.17 -1.20 -3.68
C PHE A 41 -4.44 -0.49 -4.14
N CYS A 42 -5.39 -0.31 -3.23
CA CYS A 42 -6.54 0.55 -3.46
C CYS A 42 -6.36 1.85 -2.68
N ARG A 43 -6.51 3.00 -3.34
CA ARG A 43 -6.55 4.30 -2.68
C ARG A 43 -7.85 5.01 -3.02
N VAL A 44 -8.64 5.29 -2.01
CA VAL A 44 -9.86 6.08 -2.18
C VAL A 44 -9.50 7.56 -2.02
N ARG A 45 -9.91 8.39 -2.98
CA ARG A 45 -9.66 9.83 -2.96
C ARG A 45 -10.66 10.52 -2.01
N PRO A 46 -10.24 11.54 -1.23
CA PRO A 46 -11.17 12.43 -0.55
C PRO A 46 -12.15 13.09 -1.53
N VAL A 47 -13.41 13.22 -1.11
CA VAL A 47 -14.45 13.95 -1.85
C VAL A 47 -14.12 15.45 -1.76
N LEU A 48 -14.19 16.15 -2.91
CA LEU A 48 -14.04 17.60 -2.92
C LEU A 48 -15.35 18.28 -2.53
N PRO A 49 -15.32 19.50 -1.99
CA PRO A 49 -16.54 20.24 -1.61
C PRO A 49 -17.54 20.37 -2.77
N GLU A 50 -17.06 20.57 -4.00
CA GLU A 50 -17.89 20.67 -5.22
C GLU A 50 -18.57 19.34 -5.60
N GLU A 51 -18.05 18.22 -5.10
CA GLU A 51 -18.54 16.87 -5.38
C GLU A 51 -19.55 16.41 -4.33
N GLU A 52 -19.49 16.94 -3.10
CA GLU A 52 -20.47 16.65 -2.04
C GLU A 52 -21.89 17.09 -2.42
N GLU A 53 -22.04 18.18 -3.16
CA GLU A 53 -23.36 18.65 -3.62
C GLU A 53 -23.93 17.79 -4.76
N ARG A 54 -23.07 17.10 -5.53
CA ARG A 54 -23.45 16.34 -6.74
C ARG A 54 -23.55 14.84 -6.53
N GLN A 55 -22.87 14.29 -5.53
CA GLN A 55 -22.82 12.85 -5.24
C GLN A 55 -23.19 12.58 -3.78
N LYS A 56 -23.78 11.41 -3.50
CA LYS A 56 -24.12 10.95 -2.13
C LYS A 56 -22.88 10.63 -1.26
N GLY A 57 -21.75 11.31 -1.47
CA GLY A 57 -20.50 11.07 -0.76
C GLY A 57 -20.01 9.62 -0.86
N LEU A 58 -19.40 9.14 0.22
CA LEU A 58 -18.74 7.83 0.33
C LEU A 58 -19.61 6.77 1.03
N GLU A 59 -20.91 7.02 1.23
CA GLU A 59 -21.80 6.13 2.00
C GLU A 59 -21.89 4.69 1.46
N HIS A 60 -21.62 4.54 0.16
CA HIS A 60 -21.63 3.28 -0.57
C HIS A 60 -20.31 2.49 -0.44
N LEU A 61 -19.29 3.06 0.21
CA LEU A 61 -17.99 2.42 0.44
C LEU A 61 -17.83 2.14 1.94
N HIS A 62 -17.60 0.88 2.26
CA HIS A 62 -17.40 0.42 3.63
C HIS A 62 -16.00 -0.16 3.82
N PHE A 63 -15.31 0.34 4.84
CA PHE A 63 -13.96 -0.05 5.22
C PHE A 63 -14.03 -0.83 6.53
N PRO A 64 -13.78 -2.15 6.53
CA PRO A 64 -13.77 -2.93 7.77
C PRO A 64 -12.66 -2.43 8.72
N PRO A 65 -12.96 -2.02 9.96
CA PRO A 65 -11.97 -1.40 10.84
C PRO A 65 -10.86 -2.37 11.28
N GLN A 66 -11.10 -3.68 11.18
CA GLN A 66 -10.13 -4.73 11.53
C GLN A 66 -9.37 -5.27 10.32
N ASP A 67 -9.72 -4.85 9.09
CA ASP A 67 -9.11 -5.35 7.88
C ASP A 67 -8.81 -4.22 6.88
N ASN A 68 -7.53 -3.88 6.80
CA ASN A 68 -7.01 -2.88 5.87
C ASN A 68 -6.75 -3.43 4.46
N LYS A 69 -7.24 -4.62 4.13
CA LYS A 69 -7.11 -5.26 2.81
C LYS A 69 -8.42 -5.35 2.06
N SER A 70 -9.54 -5.14 2.75
CA SER A 70 -10.87 -5.31 2.15
C SER A 70 -11.56 -3.97 1.91
N LEU A 71 -12.27 -3.88 0.79
CA LEU A 71 -13.16 -2.77 0.46
C LEU A 71 -14.51 -3.34 0.04
N VAL A 72 -15.58 -2.83 0.64
CA VAL A 72 -16.94 -3.26 0.35
C VAL A 72 -17.70 -2.12 -0.32
N LEU A 73 -18.29 -2.40 -1.47
CA LEU A 73 -19.12 -1.45 -2.22
C LEU A 73 -20.58 -1.90 -2.18
N SER A 74 -21.48 -1.03 -1.70
CA SER A 74 -22.92 -1.29 -1.65
C SER A 74 -23.64 -0.40 -2.66
N ARG A 75 -24.37 -0.98 -3.61
CA ARG A 75 -25.18 -0.24 -4.58
C ARG A 75 -26.66 -0.61 -4.43
N PRO A 76 -27.58 0.37 -4.41
CA PRO A 76 -29.00 0.05 -4.46
C PRO A 76 -29.33 -0.67 -5.78
N ASP A 77 -30.16 -1.71 -5.71
CA ASP A 77 -30.58 -2.47 -6.89
C ASP A 77 -31.50 -1.61 -7.77
N GLU A 78 -31.01 -1.20 -8.95
CA GLU A 78 -31.76 -0.47 -9.97
C GLU A 78 -32.50 -1.42 -10.93
N SER A 79 -33.14 -2.46 -10.39
CA SER A 79 -33.90 -3.41 -11.19
C SER A 79 -35.18 -2.75 -11.75
N HIS A 80 -35.12 -2.26 -13.00
CA HIS A 80 -36.24 -1.69 -13.76
C HIS A 80 -37.36 -2.70 -14.11
N VAL A 81 -37.31 -3.92 -13.60
CA VAL A 81 -38.20 -5.01 -13.99
C VAL A 81 -38.94 -5.53 -12.78
N GLY A 82 -40.01 -4.83 -12.37
CA GLY A 82 -41.21 -5.27 -11.64
C GLY A 82 -41.16 -6.39 -10.57
N ARG A 83 -39.98 -6.83 -10.13
CA ARG A 83 -39.74 -7.83 -9.09
C ARG A 83 -39.34 -7.08 -7.83
N GLU A 84 -39.87 -7.55 -6.71
CA GLU A 84 -39.67 -6.98 -5.38
C GLU A 84 -38.22 -6.57 -5.16
N ARG A 85 -38.01 -5.35 -4.65
CA ARG A 85 -36.69 -4.78 -4.37
C ARG A 85 -35.88 -5.79 -3.56
N ARG A 86 -34.93 -6.48 -4.19
CA ARG A 86 -33.88 -7.19 -3.45
C ARG A 86 -32.97 -6.08 -2.90
N GLY A 87 -32.60 -6.17 -1.64
CA GLY A 87 -31.82 -5.14 -0.96
C GLY A 87 -30.50 -4.81 -1.67
N ASP A 88 -29.74 -3.86 -1.12
CA ASP A 88 -28.50 -3.36 -1.72
C ASP A 88 -27.56 -4.49 -2.20
N VAL A 89 -27.10 -4.36 -3.44
CA VAL A 89 -26.10 -5.26 -4.05
C VAL A 89 -24.74 -4.93 -3.48
N ARG A 90 -24.11 -5.93 -2.85
CA ARG A 90 -22.80 -5.81 -2.20
C ARG A 90 -21.71 -6.43 -3.08
N TYR A 91 -20.60 -5.72 -3.23
CA TYR A 91 -19.38 -6.18 -3.88
C TYR A 91 -18.22 -6.13 -2.90
N ASP A 92 -17.60 -7.29 -2.63
CA ASP A 92 -16.44 -7.41 -1.76
C ASP A 92 -15.16 -7.49 -2.62
N PHE A 93 -14.20 -6.61 -2.34
CA PHE A 93 -12.90 -6.55 -3.00
C PHE A 93 -11.78 -6.76 -1.99
N SER A 94 -10.74 -7.50 -2.40
CA SER A 94 -9.53 -7.76 -1.60
C SER A 94 -8.29 -7.22 -2.31
N PHE A 95 -7.41 -6.57 -1.55
CA PHE A 95 -6.19 -5.91 -2.00
C PHE A 95 -5.02 -6.23 -1.05
N ASP A 96 -3.79 -5.85 -1.42
CA ASP A 96 -2.66 -5.91 -0.49
C ASP A 96 -2.78 -4.88 0.64
N ARG A 97 -3.35 -3.71 0.31
CA ARG A 97 -3.73 -2.66 1.25
C ARG A 97 -4.76 -1.72 0.62
N VAL A 98 -5.70 -1.26 1.43
CA VAL A 98 -6.73 -0.27 1.10
C VAL A 98 -6.47 0.99 1.94
N PHE A 99 -6.29 2.12 1.25
CA PHE A 99 -6.10 3.43 1.86
C PHE A 99 -7.43 4.20 1.83
N PRO A 100 -8.01 4.53 2.99
CA PRO A 100 -9.24 5.30 3.06
C PRO A 100 -9.02 6.74 2.57
N PRO A 101 -10.10 7.51 2.34
CA PRO A 101 -10.03 8.91 1.91
C PRO A 101 -9.15 9.80 2.79
N GLY A 102 -9.07 9.52 4.10
CA GLY A 102 -8.24 10.27 5.05
C GLY A 102 -6.75 9.90 5.04
N ALA A 103 -6.34 8.90 4.27
CA ALA A 103 -4.95 8.46 4.24
C ALA A 103 -4.02 9.54 3.65
N SER A 104 -2.91 9.77 4.34
CA SER A 104 -1.93 10.78 3.92
C SER A 104 -1.01 10.25 2.82
N GLN A 105 -0.42 11.17 2.05
CA GLN A 105 0.59 10.79 1.05
C GLN A 105 1.82 10.15 1.69
N GLN A 106 2.16 10.54 2.93
CA GLN A 106 3.28 9.96 3.64
C GLN A 106 3.01 8.50 4.01
N GLU A 107 1.82 8.18 4.53
CA GLU A 107 1.44 6.79 4.83
C GLU A 107 1.45 5.90 3.59
N ILE A 108 0.99 6.44 2.45
CA ILE A 108 1.03 5.72 1.17
C ILE A 108 2.48 5.52 0.73
N PHE A 109 3.33 6.55 0.83
CA PHE A 109 4.73 6.47 0.45
C PHE A 109 5.50 5.47 1.32
N GLU A 110 5.28 5.44 2.63
CA GLU A 110 5.95 4.49 3.53
C GLU A 110 5.69 3.03 3.14
N GLU A 111 4.50 2.71 2.64
CA GLU A 111 4.16 1.36 2.15
C GLU A 111 4.85 1.02 0.82
N ILE A 112 5.03 2.02 -0.05
CA ILE A 112 5.61 1.87 -1.39
C ILE A 112 7.13 2.02 -1.38
N ALA A 113 7.70 2.75 -0.42
CA ALA A 113 9.11 3.09 -0.35
C ALA A 113 10.01 1.85 -0.34
N LEU A 114 9.53 0.75 0.24
CA LEU A 114 10.24 -0.52 0.23
C LEU A 114 10.45 -1.07 -1.19
N LEU A 115 9.59 -0.76 -2.16
CA LEU A 115 9.77 -1.18 -3.55
C LEU A 115 10.88 -0.38 -4.26
N VAL A 116 11.27 0.78 -3.70
CA VAL A 116 12.30 1.66 -4.26
C VAL A 116 13.61 1.40 -3.49
N GLN A 117 14.50 0.59 -4.07
CA GLN A 117 15.88 0.48 -3.59
C GLN A 117 16.72 1.60 -4.20
N VAL A 118 17.27 2.47 -3.35
CA VAL A 118 18.42 3.35 -3.65
C VAL A 118 19.67 2.83 -2.93
#